data_AF-A0A5M6CEW0-F1
#
_entry.id   AF-A0A5M6CEW0-F1
#
_cell.length_a   1.000
_cell.length_b   1.000
_cell.length_c   1.000
_cell.angle_alpha   90.00
_cell.angle_beta   90.00
_cell.angle_gamma   90.00
#
_symmetry.space_group_name_H-M   'P 1'
#
loop_
_entity.id
_entity.type
_entity.pdbx_description
1 polymer ?
#
loop_
_entity_poly.entity_id
_entity_poly.type
_entity_poly.pdbx_seq_one_letter_code
_entity_poly.pdbx_strand_id
1 'polypeptide(L)'
;MTFTQYLKVQLTDFVDTYKKYYLKTNGTTIIFTLITFLFIALLFHFSIFDETNAKKTISLLSYFFVRYSVADTYSIVDLSKTVFIFFVSIFSISLVKLERNKTAINDFNFSHFLKNISGKALGYLLAAMLICIVADYFLFRLDSLSIKNYGGSPSTKWLHGMLFMLRVYIPLIIFSITNYIVLTGHAGKLNFKNMLYLFTSLWMFNEFAYECSLFVRGHIFDLILLPFSEDNHYLIESFLGVVLVAFYFLGYHVAMTHSIILLNTEEQTPASQIS
;
A
#
# COMPACT_ATOMS: atom_id res chain seq x y z
N MET A 1 -23.77 -9.18 5.94
CA MET A 1 -23.14 -9.91 4.81
C MET A 1 -22.65 -11.33 5.11
N THR A 2 -22.76 -12.26 4.14
CA THR A 2 -21.97 -13.51 4.05
C THR A 2 -20.61 -13.26 3.40
N PHE A 3 -19.63 -14.14 3.59
CA PHE A 3 -18.27 -13.98 3.03
C PHE A 3 -18.26 -13.95 1.49
N THR A 4 -19.01 -14.84 0.84
CA THR A 4 -19.11 -14.88 -0.63
C THR A 4 -19.70 -13.59 -1.20
N GLN A 5 -20.72 -13.04 -0.53
CA GLN A 5 -21.31 -11.77 -0.94
C GLN A 5 -20.31 -10.62 -0.77
N TYR A 6 -19.55 -10.61 0.33
CA TYR A 6 -18.48 -9.64 0.57
C TYR A 6 -17.46 -9.63 -0.56
N LEU A 7 -16.91 -10.79 -0.91
CA LEU A 7 -15.95 -10.90 -2.03
C LEU A 7 -16.54 -10.42 -3.35
N LYS A 8 -17.80 -10.77 -3.65
CA LYS A 8 -18.47 -10.34 -4.88
C LYS A 8 -18.61 -8.82 -4.95
N VAL A 9 -19.04 -8.18 -3.86
CA VAL A 9 -19.17 -6.72 -3.79
C VAL A 9 -17.79 -6.08 -3.94
N GLN A 10 -16.80 -6.58 -3.22
CA GLN A 10 -15.44 -6.05 -3.29
C GLN A 10 -14.85 -6.11 -4.70
N LEU A 11 -15.00 -7.24 -5.40
CA LEU A 11 -14.55 -7.40 -6.79
C LEU A 11 -15.28 -6.44 -7.75
N THR A 12 -16.58 -6.26 -7.55
CA THR A 12 -17.38 -5.31 -8.33
C THR A 12 -16.89 -3.88 -8.10
N ASP A 13 -16.64 -3.51 -6.83
CA ASP A 13 -16.13 -2.20 -6.45
C ASP A 13 -14.76 -1.91 -7.07
N PHE A 14 -13.85 -2.88 -7.15
CA PHE A 14 -12.58 -2.70 -7.86
C PHE A 14 -12.84 -2.34 -9.33
N VAL A 15 -13.59 -3.17 -10.04
CA VAL A 15 -13.83 -2.99 -11.48
C VAL A 15 -14.51 -1.65 -11.75
N ASP A 16 -15.54 -1.30 -10.98
CA ASP A 16 -16.30 -0.08 -11.17
C ASP A 16 -15.46 1.17 -10.82
N THR A 17 -14.62 1.09 -9.79
CA THR A 17 -13.70 2.19 -9.44
C THR A 17 -12.67 2.42 -10.55
N TYR A 18 -12.05 1.36 -11.08
CA TYR A 18 -11.11 1.50 -12.20
C TYR A 18 -11.80 2.08 -13.44
N LYS A 19 -12.98 1.58 -13.83
CA LYS A 19 -13.75 2.13 -14.95
C LYS A 19 -14.09 3.60 -14.75
N LYS A 20 -14.47 3.99 -13.54
CA LYS A 20 -14.92 5.35 -13.22
C LYS A 20 -13.78 6.35 -13.14
N TYR A 21 -12.64 5.97 -12.57
CA TYR A 21 -11.60 6.92 -12.14
C TYR A 21 -10.24 6.78 -12.82
N TYR A 22 -9.90 5.63 -13.41
CA TYR A 22 -8.54 5.37 -13.92
C TYR A 22 -7.98 6.50 -14.81
N LEU A 23 -8.67 6.81 -15.91
CA LEU A 23 -8.23 7.85 -16.84
C LEU A 23 -8.25 9.25 -16.21
N LYS A 24 -9.13 9.48 -15.23
CA LYS A 24 -9.31 10.79 -14.60
C LYS A 24 -8.24 11.08 -13.55
N THR A 25 -7.75 10.06 -12.86
CA THR A 25 -6.76 10.20 -11.80
C THR A 25 -5.33 9.89 -12.23
N ASN A 26 -5.12 9.41 -13.47
CA ASN A 26 -3.83 8.93 -13.94
C ASN A 26 -2.69 9.96 -13.76
N GLY A 27 -2.91 11.21 -14.17
CA GLY A 27 -1.88 12.25 -13.99
C GLY A 27 -1.51 12.49 -12.53
N THR A 28 -2.51 12.47 -11.65
CA THR A 28 -2.31 12.62 -10.20
C THR A 28 -1.59 11.42 -9.59
N THR A 29 -1.95 10.19 -9.96
CA THR A 29 -1.29 8.98 -9.44
C THR A 29 0.14 8.86 -9.93
N ILE A 30 0.44 9.25 -11.19
CA ILE A 30 1.82 9.34 -11.70
C ILE A 30 2.66 10.31 -10.86
N ILE A 31 2.15 11.51 -10.56
CA ILE A 31 2.86 12.48 -9.73
C ILE A 31 3.12 11.92 -8.33
N PHE A 32 2.13 11.30 -7.69
CA PHE A 32 2.32 10.66 -6.39
C PHE A 32 3.36 9.53 -6.45
N THR A 33 3.35 8.71 -7.50
CA THR A 33 4.35 7.66 -7.70
C THR A 33 5.75 8.25 -7.85
N LEU A 34 5.92 9.30 -8.65
CA LEU A 34 7.22 9.98 -8.80
C LEU A 34 7.73 10.53 -7.46
N ILE A 35 6.85 11.16 -6.68
CA ILE A 35 7.19 11.63 -5.33
C ILE A 35 7.57 10.46 -4.43
N THR A 36 6.82 9.36 -4.47
CA THR A 36 7.12 8.14 -3.70
C THR A 36 8.50 7.59 -4.05
N PHE A 37 8.81 7.50 -5.35
CA PHE A 37 10.11 7.03 -5.84
C PHE A 37 11.25 7.95 -5.40
N LEU A 38 11.04 9.27 -5.42
CA LEU A 38 12.01 10.24 -4.91
C LEU A 38 12.29 10.02 -3.41
N PHE A 39 11.25 9.84 -2.60
CA PHE A 39 11.42 9.54 -1.18
C PHE A 39 12.16 8.22 -0.95
N ILE A 40 11.83 7.17 -1.71
CA ILE A 40 12.52 5.88 -1.61
C ILE A 40 13.99 6.01 -2.02
N ALA A 41 14.30 6.75 -3.08
CA ALA A 41 15.68 7.01 -3.50
C ALA A 41 16.46 7.78 -2.41
N LEU A 42 15.82 8.74 -1.73
CA LEU A 42 16.43 9.42 -0.58
C LEU A 42 16.68 8.46 0.59
N LEU A 43 15.69 7.64 0.94
CA LEU A 43 15.84 6.61 2.00
C LEU A 43 17.00 5.65 1.67
N PHE A 44 17.14 5.27 0.40
CA PHE A 44 18.24 4.44 -0.07
C PHE A 44 19.59 5.14 0.12
N HIS A 45 19.70 6.41 -0.28
CA HIS A 45 20.94 7.19 -0.13
C HIS A 45 21.39 7.32 1.33
N PHE A 46 20.45 7.46 2.27
CA PHE A 46 20.76 7.58 3.70
C PHE A 46 20.87 6.23 4.43
N SER A 47 20.52 5.11 3.79
CA SER A 47 20.67 3.81 4.43
C SER A 47 22.14 3.38 4.36
N ILE A 48 22.71 3.02 5.51
CA ILE A 48 24.06 2.47 5.60
C ILE A 48 23.99 1.06 5.01
N PHE A 49 24.31 0.93 3.73
CA PHE A 49 24.41 -0.37 3.06
C PHE A 49 25.67 -1.10 3.49
N ASP A 50 25.54 -2.42 3.64
CA ASP A 50 26.66 -3.33 3.42
C ASP A 50 27.23 -3.04 2.01
N GLU A 51 28.54 -2.77 1.90
CA GLU A 51 29.21 -2.37 0.66
C GLU A 51 28.97 -3.33 -0.51
N THR A 52 28.57 -4.58 -0.21
CA THR A 52 28.20 -5.60 -1.17
C THR A 52 26.88 -5.34 -1.92
N ASN A 53 25.90 -4.68 -1.29
CA ASN A 53 24.61 -4.33 -1.91
C ASN A 53 24.61 -2.94 -2.56
N ALA A 54 25.48 -2.03 -2.10
CA ALA A 54 25.65 -0.70 -2.68
C ALA A 54 26.14 -0.74 -4.15
N LYS A 55 26.75 -1.85 -4.58
CA LYS A 55 27.25 -2.06 -5.95
C LYS A 55 26.22 -2.61 -6.93
N LYS A 56 25.04 -3.05 -6.47
CA LYS A 56 23.97 -3.53 -7.37
C LYS A 56 23.05 -2.36 -7.73
N THR A 57 22.94 -2.05 -9.02
CA THR A 57 21.89 -1.19 -9.58
C THR A 57 20.54 -1.86 -9.39
N ILE A 58 19.95 -1.67 -8.22
CA ILE A 58 18.65 -2.24 -7.86
C ILE A 58 17.57 -1.38 -8.49
N SER A 59 16.77 -1.98 -9.37
CA SER A 59 15.61 -1.32 -9.99
C SER A 59 14.67 -0.72 -8.93
N LEU A 60 14.14 0.47 -9.21
CA LEU A 60 13.21 1.19 -8.33
C LEU A 60 11.96 0.38 -7.98
N LEU A 61 11.53 -0.51 -8.89
CA LEU A 61 10.42 -1.41 -8.66
C LEU A 61 10.75 -2.47 -7.59
N SER A 62 12.01 -2.91 -7.53
CA SER A 62 12.44 -3.91 -6.53
C SER A 62 12.29 -3.38 -5.11
N TYR A 63 12.39 -2.07 -4.90
CA TYR A 63 12.21 -1.47 -3.57
C TYR A 63 10.80 -1.63 -3.01
N PHE A 64 9.78 -1.85 -3.83
CA PHE A 64 8.40 -2.05 -3.38
C PHE A 64 8.10 -3.48 -2.95
N PHE A 65 8.89 -4.45 -3.42
CA PHE A 65 8.60 -5.88 -3.30
C PHE A 65 9.69 -6.67 -2.57
N VAL A 66 10.91 -6.14 -2.49
CA VAL A 66 12.05 -6.76 -1.82
C VAL A 66 12.32 -6.06 -0.49
N ARG A 67 12.62 -6.85 0.56
CA ARG A 67 13.14 -6.32 1.83
C ARG A 67 14.66 -6.33 1.81
N TYR A 68 15.26 -5.28 2.35
CA TYR A 68 16.70 -5.05 2.37
C TYR A 68 17.29 -5.17 3.77
N SER A 69 16.48 -5.36 4.81
CA SER A 69 16.99 -5.79 6.11
C SER A 69 17.59 -7.19 6.00
N VAL A 70 18.85 -7.34 6.37
CA VAL A 70 19.59 -8.61 6.31
C VAL A 70 20.16 -8.93 7.69
N ALA A 71 19.94 -10.17 8.13
CA ALA A 71 20.37 -10.66 9.43
C ALA A 71 19.91 -9.74 10.58
N ASP A 72 20.85 -9.03 11.21
CA ASP A 72 20.60 -8.17 12.37
C ASP A 72 20.56 -6.67 12.04
N THR A 73 20.79 -6.32 10.78
CA THR A 73 20.87 -4.93 10.34
C THR A 73 19.53 -4.51 9.75
N TYR A 74 18.88 -3.56 10.42
CA TYR A 74 17.64 -2.95 9.94
C TYR A 74 17.95 -1.98 8.79
N SER A 75 17.25 -2.11 7.67
CA SER A 75 17.31 -1.15 6.58
C SER A 75 16.07 -0.25 6.59
N ILE A 76 16.29 1.06 6.60
CA ILE A 76 15.21 2.05 6.48
C ILE A 76 14.48 1.97 5.13
N VAL A 77 15.10 1.34 4.13
CA VAL A 77 14.49 1.09 2.81
C VAL A 77 13.29 0.14 2.93
N ASP A 78 13.21 -0.69 3.98
CA ASP A 78 12.03 -1.54 4.25
C ASP A 78 10.75 -0.71 4.50
N LEU A 79 10.89 0.59 4.79
CA LEU A 79 9.76 1.52 4.95
C LEU A 79 9.18 2.00 3.61
N SER A 80 9.78 1.64 2.47
CA SER A 80 9.32 2.04 1.11
C SER A 80 7.82 1.80 0.92
N LYS A 81 7.33 0.62 1.31
CA LYS A 81 5.92 0.24 1.21
C LYS A 81 5.05 1.08 2.14
N THR A 82 5.51 1.40 3.34
CA THR A 82 4.80 2.29 4.28
C THR A 82 4.68 3.70 3.70
N VAL A 83 5.73 4.23 3.08
CA VAL A 83 5.71 5.53 2.39
C VAL A 83 4.73 5.53 1.21
N PHE A 84 4.74 4.46 0.41
CA PHE A 84 3.77 4.31 -0.66
C PHE A 84 2.32 4.29 -0.14
N ILE A 85 2.03 3.47 0.87
CA ILE A 85 0.69 3.38 1.49
C ILE A 85 0.27 4.74 2.06
N PHE A 86 1.20 5.52 2.63
CA PHE A 86 0.94 6.88 3.09
C PHE A 86 0.44 7.78 1.95
N PHE A 87 1.10 7.77 0.79
CA PHE A 87 0.65 8.53 -0.38
C PHE A 87 -0.67 8.01 -0.96
N VAL A 88 -0.88 6.70 -0.96
CA VAL A 88 -2.18 6.11 -1.33
C VAL A 88 -3.28 6.59 -0.39
N SER A 89 -3.01 6.71 0.91
CA SER A 89 -3.96 7.24 1.89
C SER A 89 -4.30 8.70 1.65
N ILE A 90 -3.30 9.55 1.35
CA ILE A 90 -3.52 10.94 0.92
C ILE A 90 -4.44 10.96 -0.31
N PHE A 91 -4.07 10.22 -1.35
CA PHE A 91 -4.86 10.11 -2.58
C PHE A 91 -6.30 9.67 -2.29
N SER A 92 -6.46 8.64 -1.47
CA SER A 92 -7.76 8.04 -1.13
C SER A 92 -8.68 9.00 -0.39
N ILE A 93 -8.16 9.69 0.64
CA ILE A 93 -8.95 10.65 1.41
C ILE A 93 -9.42 11.80 0.51
N SER A 94 -8.53 12.31 -0.34
CA SER A 94 -8.87 13.38 -1.27
C SER A 94 -9.88 12.94 -2.32
N LEU A 95 -9.75 11.74 -2.89
CA LEU A 95 -10.68 11.21 -3.88
C LEU A 95 -12.10 11.08 -3.31
N VAL A 96 -12.25 10.50 -2.11
CA VAL A 96 -13.56 10.35 -1.45
C VAL A 96 -14.18 11.72 -1.14
N LYS A 97 -13.38 12.69 -0.68
CA LYS A 97 -13.89 14.05 -0.43
C LYS A 97 -14.34 14.75 -1.70
N LEU A 98 -13.58 14.63 -2.78
CA LEU A 98 -13.93 15.20 -4.09
C LEU A 98 -15.25 14.61 -4.62
N GLU A 99 -15.44 13.30 -4.45
CA GLU A 99 -16.69 12.61 -4.80
C GLU A 99 -17.88 13.12 -3.98
N ARG A 100 -17.72 13.24 -2.65
CA ARG A 100 -18.77 13.75 -1.75
C ARG A 100 -19.16 15.20 -2.06
N ASN A 101 -18.18 16.03 -2.44
CA ASN A 101 -18.41 17.43 -2.78
C ASN A 101 -19.02 17.64 -4.18
N LYS A 102 -19.32 16.56 -4.92
CA LYS A 102 -19.87 16.59 -6.30
C LYS A 102 -19.08 17.50 -7.24
N THR A 103 -17.76 17.60 -7.01
CA THR A 103 -16.88 18.41 -7.84
C THR A 103 -16.99 17.91 -9.29
N ALA A 104 -17.13 18.82 -10.25
CA ALA A 104 -17.26 18.45 -11.66
C ALA A 104 -16.12 17.48 -12.04
N ILE A 105 -16.51 16.31 -12.53
CA ILE A 105 -15.68 15.11 -12.71
C ILE A 105 -14.50 15.31 -13.67
N ASN A 106 -14.39 16.47 -14.31
CA ASN A 106 -13.41 16.76 -15.35
C ASN A 106 -12.09 17.37 -14.83
N ASP A 107 -12.01 17.79 -13.56
CA ASP A 107 -10.82 18.50 -13.02
C ASP A 107 -10.14 17.77 -11.83
N PHE A 108 -9.80 16.49 -11.99
CA PHE A 108 -9.01 15.72 -11.02
C PHE A 108 -7.50 16.05 -11.08
N ASN A 109 -7.16 17.34 -11.04
CA ASN A 109 -5.78 17.81 -11.05
C ASN A 109 -5.13 17.63 -9.66
N PHE A 110 -3.81 17.40 -9.62
CA PHE A 110 -3.02 17.21 -8.40
C PHE A 110 -3.20 18.35 -7.38
N SER A 111 -3.29 19.60 -7.86
CA SER A 111 -3.56 20.75 -6.99
C SER A 111 -4.90 20.64 -6.25
N HIS A 112 -5.94 20.13 -6.90
CA HIS A 112 -7.24 19.88 -6.25
C HIS A 112 -7.15 18.75 -5.23
N PHE A 113 -6.37 17.71 -5.49
CA PHE A 113 -6.13 16.65 -4.50
C PHE A 113 -5.46 17.19 -3.23
N LEU A 114 -4.43 18.02 -3.38
CA LEU A 114 -3.73 18.58 -2.22
C LEU A 114 -4.59 19.56 -1.43
N LYS A 115 -5.37 20.42 -2.09
CA LYS A 115 -6.25 21.39 -1.41
C LYS A 115 -7.32 20.74 -0.54
N ASN A 116 -7.71 19.49 -0.83
CA ASN A 116 -8.73 18.76 -0.07
C ASN A 116 -8.20 18.02 1.17
N ILE A 117 -6.87 17.96 1.35
CA ILE A 117 -6.26 17.43 2.57
C ILE A 117 -6.25 18.53 3.62
N SER A 118 -6.97 18.32 4.72
CA SER A 118 -6.88 19.22 5.88
C SER A 118 -5.60 18.92 6.67
N GLY A 119 -5.02 19.94 7.32
CA GLY A 119 -3.86 19.74 8.20
C GLY A 119 -4.10 18.71 9.31
N LYS A 120 -5.35 18.62 9.81
CA LYS A 120 -5.76 17.57 10.74
C LYS A 120 -5.63 16.17 10.14
N ALA A 121 -6.13 15.96 8.91
CA ALA A 121 -6.02 14.69 8.21
C ALA A 121 -4.54 14.29 8.02
N LEU A 122 -3.70 15.25 7.62
CA LEU A 122 -2.27 15.02 7.49
C LEU A 122 -1.63 14.63 8.83
N GLY A 123 -2.02 15.28 9.93
CA GLY A 123 -1.58 14.93 11.28
C GLY A 123 -1.91 13.49 11.66
N TYR A 124 -3.13 13.02 11.38
CA TYR A 124 -3.52 11.61 11.60
C TYR A 124 -2.68 10.65 10.76
N LEU A 125 -2.45 10.96 9.49
CA LEU A 125 -1.64 10.12 8.60
C LEU A 125 -0.16 10.06 9.03
N LEU A 126 0.41 11.18 9.50
CA LEU A 126 1.77 11.22 10.04
C LEU A 126 1.89 10.42 11.34
N ALA A 127 0.89 10.50 12.22
CA ALA A 127 0.84 9.67 13.42
C ALA A 127 0.76 8.17 13.07
N ALA A 128 -0.10 7.80 12.10
CA ALA A 128 -0.18 6.44 11.58
C ALA A 128 1.16 5.95 11.01
N MET A 129 1.84 6.79 10.24
CA MET A 129 3.17 6.51 9.69
C MET A 129 4.19 6.25 10.81
N LEU A 130 4.22 7.09 11.84
CA LEU A 130 5.12 6.91 12.99
C LEU A 130 4.86 5.58 13.71
N ILE A 131 3.59 5.23 13.93
CA ILE A 131 3.22 3.94 14.54
C ILE A 131 3.70 2.78 13.67
N CYS A 132 3.55 2.87 12.35
CA CYS A 132 4.02 1.84 11.42
C CYS A 132 5.54 1.67 11.46
N ILE A 133 6.30 2.76 11.54
CA ILE A 133 7.77 2.74 11.64
C ILE A 133 8.20 2.04 12.93
N VAL A 134 7.62 2.41 14.07
CA VAL A 134 7.92 1.80 15.37
C VAL A 134 7.55 0.32 15.37
N ALA A 135 6.38 -0.03 14.84
CA ALA A 135 5.92 -1.41 14.74
C ALA A 135 6.84 -2.26 13.84
N ASP A 136 7.23 -1.75 12.66
CA ASP A 136 8.12 -2.47 11.75
C ASP A 136 9.49 -2.74 12.38
N TYR A 137 10.08 -1.74 13.04
CA TYR A 137 11.34 -1.89 13.78
C TYR A 137 11.22 -2.93 14.91
N PHE A 138 10.14 -2.87 15.70
CA PHE A 138 9.91 -3.82 16.78
C PHE A 138 9.78 -5.26 16.26
N LEU A 139 8.99 -5.46 15.20
CA LEU A 139 8.81 -6.78 14.58
C LEU A 139 10.12 -7.31 13.97
N PHE A 140 10.91 -6.44 13.36
CA PHE A 140 12.26 -6.79 12.89
C PHE A 140 13.16 -7.27 14.05
N ARG A 141 13.16 -6.56 15.18
CA ARG A 141 13.95 -6.96 16.36
C ARG A 141 13.48 -8.28 16.95
N LEU A 142 12.17 -8.53 17.00
CA LEU A 142 11.63 -9.81 17.43
C LEU A 142 12.06 -10.97 16.52
N ASP A 143 12.09 -10.72 15.21
CA ASP A 143 12.51 -11.71 14.22
C ASP A 143 14.01 -12.07 14.37
N SER A 144 14.87 -11.04 14.44
CA SER A 144 16.31 -11.22 14.70
C SER A 144 16.57 -11.97 16.01
N LEU A 145 15.86 -11.65 17.09
CA LEU A 145 15.96 -12.37 18.36
C LEU A 145 15.54 -13.83 18.26
N SER A 146 14.48 -14.13 17.51
CA SER A 146 14.03 -15.51 17.29
C SER A 146 15.08 -16.34 16.57
N ILE A 147 15.68 -15.79 15.51
CA ILE A 147 16.72 -16.46 14.72
C ILE A 147 17.95 -16.73 15.59
N LYS A 148 18.39 -15.77 16.40
CA LYS A 148 19.54 -15.93 17.31
C LYS A 148 19.33 -17.00 18.37
N ASN A 149 18.15 -17.04 18.98
CA ASN A 149 17.90 -17.88 20.15
C ASN A 149 17.45 -19.31 19.81
N TYR A 150 16.87 -19.52 18.61
CA TYR A 150 16.22 -20.78 18.25
C TYR A 150 16.62 -21.31 16.86
N GLY A 151 17.77 -20.86 16.35
CA GLY A 151 18.25 -21.05 14.99
C GLY A 151 17.90 -22.40 14.34
N GLY A 152 17.19 -22.33 13.21
CA GLY A 152 16.89 -23.48 12.35
C GLY A 152 15.69 -24.34 12.73
N SER A 153 15.03 -24.10 13.88
CA SER A 153 13.85 -24.87 14.27
C SER A 153 12.63 -24.61 13.35
N PRO A 154 11.74 -25.59 13.15
CA PRO A 154 10.48 -25.38 12.43
C PRO A 154 9.65 -24.23 13.01
N SER A 155 9.63 -24.09 14.34
CA SER A 155 8.93 -23.02 15.05
C SER A 155 9.49 -21.64 14.72
N THR A 156 10.82 -21.52 14.57
CA THR A 156 11.49 -20.27 14.14
C THR A 156 11.11 -19.90 12.71
N LYS A 157 11.06 -20.89 11.79
CA LYS A 157 10.62 -20.64 10.40
C LYS A 157 9.16 -20.16 10.35
N TRP A 158 8.30 -20.76 11.16
CA TRP A 158 6.90 -20.34 11.27
C TRP A 158 6.77 -18.93 11.84
N LEU A 159 7.48 -18.62 12.93
CA LEU A 159 7.46 -17.29 13.55
C LEU A 159 8.01 -16.22 12.60
N HIS A 160 9.10 -16.51 11.89
CA HIS A 160 9.65 -15.63 10.86
C HIS A 160 8.62 -15.31 9.78
N GLY A 161 7.94 -16.33 9.23
CA GLY A 161 6.87 -16.14 8.26
C GLY A 161 5.71 -15.30 8.80
N MET A 162 5.31 -15.53 10.07
CA MET A 162 4.24 -14.76 10.69
C MET A 162 4.63 -13.28 10.92
N LEU A 163 5.85 -13.02 11.40
CA LEU A 163 6.38 -11.67 11.57
C LEU A 163 6.53 -10.95 10.24
N PHE A 164 6.97 -11.65 9.19
CA PHE A 164 7.01 -11.10 7.83
C PHE A 164 5.62 -10.65 7.37
N MET A 165 4.60 -11.51 7.51
CA MET A 165 3.22 -11.17 7.16
C MET A 165 2.71 -9.96 7.96
N LEU A 166 2.96 -9.93 9.27
CA LEU A 166 2.59 -8.79 10.12
C LEU A 166 3.25 -7.50 9.63
N ARG A 167 4.55 -7.53 9.31
CA ARG A 167 5.27 -6.36 8.78
C ARG A 167 4.73 -5.90 7.41
N VAL A 168 4.07 -6.77 6.63
CA VAL A 168 3.43 -6.39 5.35
C VAL A 168 2.05 -5.78 5.57
N TYR A 169 1.23 -6.40 6.43
CA TYR A 169 -0.19 -6.10 6.54
C TYR A 169 -0.54 -5.08 7.63
N ILE A 170 0.28 -4.91 8.67
CA ILE A 170 0.05 -3.89 9.71
C ILE A 170 -0.05 -2.48 9.13
N PRO A 171 0.86 -2.01 8.25
CA PRO A 171 0.72 -0.69 7.65
C PRO A 171 -0.60 -0.52 6.90
N LEU A 172 -0.98 -1.50 6.09
CA LEU A 172 -2.24 -1.47 5.33
C LEU A 172 -3.46 -1.35 6.25
N ILE A 173 -3.50 -2.12 7.33
CA ILE A 173 -4.59 -2.08 8.32
C ILE A 173 -4.64 -0.73 9.04
N ILE A 174 -3.51 -0.25 9.57
CA ILE A 174 -3.44 1.02 10.31
C ILE A 174 -3.89 2.19 9.43
N PHE A 175 -3.41 2.25 8.18
CA PHE A 175 -3.80 3.32 7.27
C PHE A 175 -5.26 3.20 6.81
N SER A 176 -5.81 1.98 6.66
CA SER A 176 -7.24 1.79 6.37
C SER A 176 -8.14 2.32 7.49
N ILE A 177 -7.81 2.00 8.74
CA ILE A 177 -8.51 2.50 9.93
C ILE A 177 -8.37 4.03 10.00
N THR A 178 -7.17 4.56 9.76
CA THR A 178 -6.92 5.99 9.78
C THR A 178 -7.73 6.73 8.71
N ASN A 179 -7.78 6.19 7.48
CA ASN A 179 -8.61 6.74 6.41
C ASN A 179 -10.07 6.78 6.82
N TYR A 180 -10.59 5.70 7.42
CA TYR A 180 -11.96 5.64 7.92
C TYR A 180 -12.24 6.70 8.98
N ILE A 181 -11.37 6.85 9.98
CA ILE A 181 -11.50 7.87 11.03
C ILE A 181 -11.53 9.26 10.42
N VAL A 182 -10.60 9.56 9.49
CA VAL A 182 -10.52 10.87 8.84
C VAL A 182 -11.75 11.16 7.98
N LEU A 183 -12.29 10.14 7.29
CA LEU A 183 -13.42 10.30 6.38
C LEU A 183 -14.77 10.35 7.09
N THR A 184 -14.92 9.71 8.25
CA THR A 184 -16.21 9.59 8.94
C THR A 184 -16.28 10.36 10.25
N GLY A 185 -15.13 10.77 10.82
CA GLY A 185 -15.05 11.36 12.15
C GLY A 185 -15.25 10.38 13.30
N HIS A 186 -15.38 9.08 13.02
CA HIS A 186 -15.68 8.05 14.02
C HIS A 186 -14.63 6.93 13.97
N ALA A 187 -14.33 6.34 15.13
CA ALA A 187 -13.41 5.20 15.23
C ALA A 187 -13.97 3.89 14.63
N GLY A 188 -15.29 3.83 14.38
CA GLY A 188 -15.97 2.61 13.92
C GLY A 188 -15.97 1.52 14.99
N LYS A 189 -16.70 0.43 14.73
CA LYS A 189 -16.62 -0.78 15.57
C LYS A 189 -15.74 -1.80 14.85
N LEU A 190 -14.50 -1.92 15.33
CA LEU A 190 -13.57 -2.96 14.88
C LEU A 190 -13.83 -4.24 15.66
N ASN A 191 -14.86 -5.00 15.25
CA ASN A 191 -15.03 -6.36 15.73
C ASN A 191 -14.14 -7.33 14.91
N PHE A 192 -13.94 -8.54 15.43
CA PHE A 192 -13.09 -9.55 14.81
C PHE A 192 -13.52 -9.88 13.37
N LYS A 193 -14.84 -9.92 13.11
CA LYS A 193 -15.39 -10.19 11.77
C LYS A 193 -15.01 -9.11 10.76
N ASN A 194 -15.14 -7.83 11.12
CA ASN A 194 -14.81 -6.70 10.26
C ASN A 194 -13.30 -6.62 10.03
N MET A 195 -12.50 -6.93 11.06
CA MET A 195 -11.05 -7.04 10.90
C MET A 195 -10.64 -8.17 9.95
N LEU A 196 -11.32 -9.33 10.03
CA LEU A 196 -11.08 -10.45 9.12
C LEU A 196 -11.41 -10.07 7.67
N TYR A 197 -12.56 -9.44 7.44
CA TYR A 197 -12.97 -9.02 6.09
C TYR A 197 -12.05 -7.94 5.53
N LEU A 198 -11.68 -6.94 6.35
CA LEU A 198 -10.67 -5.94 5.98
C LEU A 198 -9.35 -6.60 5.62
N PHE A 199 -8.87 -7.54 6.44
CA PHE A 199 -7.63 -8.27 6.15
C PHE A 199 -7.73 -9.04 4.84
N THR A 200 -8.83 -9.76 4.58
CA THR A 200 -9.05 -10.46 3.31
C THR A 200 -8.98 -9.51 2.13
N SER A 201 -9.57 -8.32 2.24
CA SER A 201 -9.56 -7.32 1.18
C SER A 201 -8.16 -6.83 0.86
N LEU A 202 -7.42 -6.44 1.90
CA LEU A 202 -6.04 -5.96 1.80
C LEU A 202 -5.10 -7.05 1.28
N TRP A 203 -5.26 -8.28 1.76
CA TRP A 203 -4.52 -9.46 1.31
C TRP A 203 -4.77 -9.72 -0.18
N MET A 204 -6.03 -9.83 -0.59
CA MET A 204 -6.38 -10.15 -1.98
C MET A 204 -5.80 -9.14 -2.98
N PHE A 205 -5.91 -7.84 -2.69
CA PHE A 205 -5.35 -6.84 -3.58
C PHE A 205 -3.82 -6.79 -3.54
N ASN A 206 -3.22 -6.97 -2.35
CA ASN A 206 -1.77 -6.98 -2.21
C ASN A 206 -1.12 -8.15 -2.97
N GLU A 207 -1.68 -9.36 -2.86
CA GLU A 207 -1.22 -10.53 -3.63
C GLU A 207 -1.46 -10.33 -5.12
N PHE A 208 -2.61 -9.79 -5.53
CA PHE A 208 -2.86 -9.44 -6.93
C PHE A 208 -1.82 -8.45 -7.48
N ALA A 209 -1.50 -7.40 -6.74
CA ALA A 209 -0.49 -6.42 -7.14
C ALA A 209 0.91 -7.04 -7.25
N TYR A 210 1.27 -7.94 -6.32
CA TYR A 210 2.53 -8.67 -6.35
C TYR A 210 2.64 -9.58 -7.57
N GLU A 211 1.66 -10.47 -7.80
CA GLU A 211 1.66 -11.39 -8.94
C GLU A 211 1.62 -10.64 -10.28
N CYS A 212 0.81 -9.58 -10.36
CA CYS A 212 0.78 -8.71 -11.53
C CYS A 212 2.15 -8.05 -11.77
N SER A 213 2.83 -7.61 -10.72
CA SER A 213 4.17 -7.02 -10.84
C SER A 213 5.21 -8.02 -11.32
N LEU A 214 5.20 -9.25 -10.79
CA LEU A 214 6.09 -10.31 -11.24
C LEU A 214 5.85 -10.64 -12.71
N PHE A 215 4.58 -10.80 -13.11
CA PHE A 215 4.21 -11.09 -14.49
C PHE A 215 4.62 -9.97 -15.45
N VAL A 216 4.27 -8.72 -15.13
CA VAL A 216 4.58 -7.56 -15.97
C VAL A 216 6.09 -7.36 -16.08
N ARG A 217 6.83 -7.53 -14.97
CA ARG A 217 8.29 -7.41 -14.99
C ARG A 217 8.93 -8.52 -15.83
N GLY A 218 8.65 -9.78 -15.53
CA GLY A 218 9.32 -10.93 -16.16
C GLY A 218 8.90 -11.21 -17.61
N HIS A 219 7.82 -10.61 -18.09
CA HIS A 219 7.37 -10.79 -19.47
C HIS A 219 7.36 -9.50 -20.26
N ILE A 220 6.70 -8.46 -19.75
CA ILE A 220 6.50 -7.23 -20.52
C ILE A 220 7.75 -6.36 -20.46
N PHE A 221 8.33 -6.14 -19.28
CA PHE A 221 9.52 -5.30 -19.16
C PHE A 221 10.71 -5.96 -19.86
N ASP A 222 10.94 -7.25 -19.63
CA ASP A 222 12.03 -7.98 -20.28
C ASP A 222 11.94 -7.93 -21.82
N LEU A 223 10.73 -8.03 -22.40
CA LEU A 223 10.52 -7.85 -23.84
C LEU A 223 10.82 -6.41 -24.31
N ILE A 224 10.40 -5.40 -23.55
CA ILE A 224 10.65 -3.98 -23.87
C ILE A 224 12.14 -3.64 -23.72
N LEU A 225 12.84 -4.26 -22.77
CA LEU A 225 14.25 -4.01 -22.44
C LEU A 225 15.23 -4.70 -23.40
N LEU A 226 14.79 -5.73 -24.13
CA LEU A 226 15.59 -6.51 -25.06
C LEU A 226 16.46 -5.69 -26.05
N PRO A 227 15.99 -4.58 -26.67
CA PRO A 227 16.80 -3.80 -27.60
C PRO A 227 17.76 -2.80 -26.92
N PHE A 228 17.72 -2.66 -25.59
CA PHE A 228 18.51 -1.65 -24.86
C PHE A 228 19.76 -2.26 -24.22
N SER A 229 20.81 -1.46 -24.06
CA SER A 229 22.00 -1.85 -23.31
C SER A 229 21.71 -1.94 -21.81
N GLU A 230 22.45 -2.80 -21.09
CA GLU A 230 22.31 -3.00 -19.64
C GLU A 230 22.40 -1.67 -18.85
N ASP A 231 23.25 -0.75 -19.28
CA ASP A 231 23.40 0.59 -18.67
C ASP A 231 22.10 1.41 -18.68
N ASN A 232 21.25 1.20 -19.69
CA ASN A 232 19.96 1.89 -19.85
C ASN A 232 18.80 1.13 -19.22
N HIS A 233 18.97 -0.16 -18.87
CA HIS A 233 17.91 -1.00 -18.31
C HIS A 233 17.34 -0.39 -17.05
N TYR A 234 18.20 0.12 -16.16
CA TYR A 234 17.76 0.75 -14.92
C TYR A 234 16.79 1.91 -15.14
N LEU A 235 17.12 2.84 -16.05
CA LEU A 235 16.29 4.03 -16.31
C LEU A 235 14.95 3.65 -16.95
N ILE A 236 14.98 2.73 -17.91
CA ILE A 236 13.78 2.31 -18.64
C ILE A 236 12.87 1.48 -17.74
N GLU A 237 13.43 0.53 -16.98
CA GLU A 237 12.67 -0.26 -16.01
C GLU A 237 12.03 0.63 -14.94
N SER A 238 12.74 1.67 -14.49
CA SER A 238 12.20 2.64 -13.53
C SER A 238 11.03 3.45 -14.11
N PHE A 239 11.12 3.89 -15.37
CA PHE A 239 10.02 4.58 -16.05
C PHE A 239 8.78 3.68 -16.19
N LEU A 240 8.97 2.44 -16.65
CA LEU A 240 7.88 1.45 -16.74
C LEU A 240 7.30 1.13 -15.36
N GLY A 241 8.15 1.06 -14.34
CA GLY A 241 7.77 0.87 -12.94
C GLY A 241 6.88 2.00 -12.40
N VAL A 242 7.13 3.26 -12.78
CA VAL A 242 6.25 4.39 -12.40
C VAL A 242 4.82 4.19 -12.92
N VAL A 243 4.68 3.77 -14.18
CA VAL A 243 3.37 3.52 -14.78
C VAL A 243 2.65 2.39 -14.06
N LEU A 244 3.37 1.30 -13.77
CA LEU A 244 2.82 0.13 -13.07
C LEU A 244 2.40 0.46 -11.64
N VAL A 245 3.23 1.17 -10.88
CA VAL A 245 2.91 1.54 -9.49
C VAL A 245 1.78 2.58 -9.44
N ALA A 246 1.72 3.51 -10.39
CA ALA A 246 0.61 4.47 -10.51
C ALA A 246 -0.75 3.79 -10.72
N PHE A 247 -0.78 2.66 -11.43
CA PHE A 247 -1.99 1.85 -11.59
C PHE A 247 -2.48 1.30 -10.24
N TYR A 248 -1.59 0.86 -9.35
CA TYR A 248 -1.97 0.27 -8.06
C TYR A 248 -2.59 1.24 -7.05
N PHE A 249 -2.45 2.56 -7.23
CA PHE A 249 -3.07 3.55 -6.35
C PHE A 249 -4.58 3.36 -6.20
N LEU A 250 -5.29 3.12 -7.31
CA LEU A 250 -6.75 2.96 -7.28
C LEU A 250 -7.17 1.66 -6.60
N GLY A 251 -6.45 0.57 -6.83
CA GLY A 251 -6.79 -0.68 -6.17
C GLY A 251 -6.51 -0.63 -4.66
N TYR A 252 -5.37 -0.10 -4.23
CA TYR A 252 -5.15 0.08 -2.79
C TYR A 252 -6.16 1.07 -2.19
N HIS A 253 -6.58 2.10 -2.94
CA HIS A 253 -7.67 2.98 -2.52
C HIS A 253 -8.96 2.19 -2.22
N VAL A 254 -9.42 1.33 -3.13
CA VAL A 254 -10.63 0.50 -2.91
C VAL A 254 -10.45 -0.44 -1.72
N ALA A 255 -9.30 -1.12 -1.65
CA ALA A 255 -9.02 -2.07 -0.58
C ALA A 255 -9.00 -1.39 0.81
N MET A 256 -8.44 -0.19 0.89
CA MET A 256 -8.25 0.51 2.17
C MET A 256 -9.43 1.38 2.60
N THR A 257 -10.29 1.83 1.67
CA THR A 257 -11.39 2.77 1.98
C THR A 257 -12.76 2.17 1.80
N HIS A 258 -13.10 1.65 0.62
CA HIS A 258 -14.44 1.11 0.36
C HIS A 258 -14.73 -0.08 1.27
N SER A 259 -13.73 -0.94 1.48
CA SER A 259 -13.87 -2.12 2.32
C SER A 259 -14.28 -1.78 3.76
N ILE A 260 -13.61 -0.83 4.40
CA ILE A 260 -13.92 -0.46 5.79
C ILE A 260 -15.21 0.37 5.91
N ILE A 261 -15.56 1.17 4.90
CA ILE A 261 -16.82 1.92 4.86
C ILE A 261 -18.02 0.97 4.71
N LEU A 262 -17.93 -0.01 3.80
CA LEU A 262 -18.96 -1.03 3.57
C LEU A 262 -19.28 -1.79 4.87
N LEU A 263 -18.24 -2.23 5.58
CA LEU A 263 -18.38 -3.00 6.83
C LEU A 263 -19.07 -2.21 7.94
N ASN A 264 -18.82 -0.91 8.04
CA ASN A 264 -19.39 -0.08 9.09
C ASN A 264 -20.77 0.52 8.72
N THR A 265 -21.14 0.54 7.44
CA THR A 265 -22.45 1.03 6.99
C THR A 265 -23.54 -0.04 7.16
N GLU A 266 -23.22 -1.32 6.93
CA GLU A 266 -24.17 -2.41 7.15
C GLU A 266 -24.57 -2.58 8.62
N GLU A 267 -23.65 -2.40 9.57
CA GLU A 267 -23.96 -2.50 11.01
C GLU A 267 -24.86 -1.36 11.53
N GLN A 268 -24.94 -0.24 10.80
CA GLN A 268 -25.78 0.90 11.15
C GLN A 268 -27.21 0.79 10.61
N THR A 269 -27.52 -0.22 9.79
CA THR A 269 -28.89 -0.48 9.32
C THR A 269 -29.58 -1.39 10.34
N PRO A 270 -30.49 -0.91 11.19
CA PRO A 270 -31.14 -1.76 12.17
C PRO A 270 -31.98 -2.83 11.45
N ALA A 271 -31.93 -4.07 11.96
CA ALA A 271 -32.69 -5.21 11.46
C ALA A 271 -34.22 -4.99 11.43
N SER A 272 -34.72 -3.89 12.00
CA SER A 272 -36.12 -3.46 11.96
C SER A 272 -36.54 -2.75 10.66
N GLN A 273 -35.65 -2.61 9.67
CA GLN A 273 -35.97 -2.03 8.35
C GLN A 273 -35.92 -3.03 7.20
N ILE A 274 -35.73 -4.32 7.51
CA ILE A 274 -35.85 -5.43 6.56
C ILE A 274 -37.05 -6.26 7.01
N SER A 275 -38.25 -5.75 6.78
CA SER A 275 -39.51 -6.47 6.90
C SER A 275 -40.43 -6.07 5.77
#